data_AF-A0A7K7LJG1-F1
#
_entry.id   AF-A0A7K7LJG1-F1
#
_cell.length_a   1.000
_cell.length_b   1.000
_cell.length_c   1.000
_cell.angle_alpha   90.00
_cell.angle_beta   90.00
_cell.angle_gamma   90.00
#
_symmetry.space_group_name_H-M   'P 1'
#
loop_
_entity.id
_entity.type
_entity.pdbx_description
1 polymer ?
#
loop_
_entity_poly.entity_id
_entity_poly.type
_entity_poly.pdbx_seq_one_letter_code
_entity_poly.pdbx_strand_id
1 'polypeptide(L)'
;LKSGVVQEQETQRGSTVPNSDGTYHAWATIDVLPGDWDKYQCRVEHASLPQPGLFSWEPQSNLIPIVAGVAVAVVAVIAALAGFAVWKSKQGNMPGRVRQRGAGGRQRL
;
A
#
# COMPACT_ATOMS: atom_id res chain seq x y z
N LEU A 1 16.27 21.15 15.31
CA LEU A 1 17.32 20.77 16.28
C LEU A 1 18.00 19.50 15.80
N LYS A 2 19.32 19.39 15.94
CA LYS A 2 20.06 18.12 15.83
C LYS A 2 20.64 17.81 17.20
N SER A 3 20.24 16.72 17.84
CA SER A 3 20.69 16.34 19.19
C SER A 3 20.62 17.48 20.22
N GLY A 4 19.57 18.33 20.14
CA GLY A 4 19.37 19.48 21.03
C GLY A 4 20.01 20.80 20.59
N VAL A 5 20.79 20.82 19.50
CA VAL A 5 21.45 22.03 18.96
C VAL A 5 20.63 22.62 17.80
N VAL A 6 20.53 23.95 17.74
CA VAL A 6 19.82 24.68 16.66
C VAL A 6 20.67 24.68 15.39
N GLN A 7 20.06 24.33 14.26
CA GLN A 7 20.73 24.19 12.95
C GLN A 7 20.30 25.32 11.99
N GLU A 8 20.63 26.58 12.32
CA GLU A 8 20.11 27.74 11.57
C GLU A 8 20.63 27.83 10.13
N GLN A 9 21.91 27.49 9.91
CA GLN A 9 22.57 27.68 8.60
C GLN A 9 22.06 26.72 7.51
N GLU A 10 21.65 25.51 7.90
CA GLU A 10 21.10 24.50 6.99
C GLU A 10 19.57 24.57 6.88
N THR A 11 18.92 25.31 7.78
CA THR A 11 17.45 25.41 7.81
C THR A 11 16.98 26.52 6.88
N GLN A 12 16.19 26.16 5.88
CA GLN A 12 15.45 27.10 5.04
C GLN A 12 14.11 27.41 5.72
N ARG A 13 13.77 28.68 5.88
CA ARG A 13 12.52 29.10 6.54
C ARG A 13 11.71 30.01 5.64
N GLY A 14 10.42 29.73 5.55
CA GLY A 14 9.47 30.60 4.87
C GLY A 14 8.98 31.75 5.75
N SER A 15 8.56 32.84 5.12
CA SER A 15 7.80 33.90 5.79
C SER A 15 6.48 33.35 6.34
N THR A 16 5.96 34.01 7.38
CA THR A 16 4.63 33.70 7.93
C THR A 16 3.55 34.29 7.02
N VAL A 17 2.67 33.45 6.50
CA VAL A 17 1.62 33.82 5.54
C VAL A 17 0.25 33.67 6.22
N PRO A 18 -0.64 34.67 6.13
CA PRO A 18 -2.00 34.54 6.67
C PRO A 18 -2.88 33.64 5.79
N ASN A 19 -3.74 32.86 6.43
CA ASN A 19 -4.77 32.05 5.80
C ASN A 19 -6.11 32.80 5.75
N SER A 20 -7.04 32.35 4.91
CA SER A 20 -8.37 32.98 4.78
C SER A 20 -9.27 32.79 6.00
N ASP A 21 -8.97 31.79 6.84
CA ASP A 21 -9.69 31.47 8.07
C ASP A 21 -9.19 32.28 9.28
N GLY A 22 -8.24 33.20 9.07
CA GLY A 22 -7.65 34.02 10.13
C GLY A 22 -6.50 33.34 10.89
N THR A 23 -6.08 32.14 10.49
CA THR A 23 -4.87 31.49 11.01
C THR A 23 -3.62 31.90 10.22
N TYR A 24 -2.45 31.45 10.66
CA TYR A 24 -1.19 31.72 9.98
C TYR A 24 -0.47 30.42 9.63
N HIS A 25 0.22 30.40 8.50
CA HIS A 25 1.08 29.33 8.06
C HIS A 25 2.54 29.78 8.04
N ALA A 26 3.42 28.97 8.63
CA ALA A 26 4.87 29.16 8.59
C ALA A 26 5.53 27.79 8.49
N TRP A 27 6.70 27.72 7.86
CA TRP A 27 7.41 26.45 7.64
C TRP A 27 8.92 26.62 7.74
N ALA A 28 9.59 25.53 8.09
CA ALA A 28 11.04 25.41 8.12
C ALA A 28 11.42 24.02 7.61
N THR A 29 12.43 23.94 6.75
CA THR A 29 12.88 22.71 6.10
C THR A 29 14.39 22.60 6.24
N ILE A 30 14.88 21.38 6.44
CA ILE A 30 16.30 21.07 6.53
C ILE A 30 16.56 19.73 5.83
N ASP A 31 17.68 19.65 5.11
CA ASP A 31 18.10 18.41 4.46
C ASP A 31 18.77 17.48 5.49
N VAL A 32 18.32 16.23 5.54
CA VAL A 32 18.77 15.23 6.52
C VAL A 32 19.20 13.95 5.83
N LEU A 33 20.32 13.39 6.27
CA LEU A 33 20.81 12.10 5.78
C LEU A 33 19.92 10.95 6.26
N PRO A 34 19.69 9.89 5.44
CA PRO A 34 18.98 8.65 5.79
C PRO A 34 19.30 8.00 7.15
N GLY A 35 20.51 8.18 7.69
CA GLY A 35 20.91 7.61 8.98
C GLY A 35 20.80 8.55 10.18
N ASP A 36 20.32 9.78 9.98
CA ASP A 36 20.32 10.82 11.00
C ASP A 36 18.91 11.29 11.39
N TRP A 37 17.84 10.83 10.74
CA TRP A 37 16.46 11.34 10.94
C TRP A 37 16.01 11.33 12.40
N ASP A 38 16.39 10.30 13.15
CA ASP A 38 16.08 10.13 14.58
C ASP A 38 16.79 11.15 15.49
N LYS A 39 17.88 11.76 15.01
CA LYS A 39 18.65 12.78 15.73
C LYS A 39 18.06 14.17 15.54
N TYR A 40 17.15 14.35 14.58
CA TYR A 40 16.54 15.63 14.28
C TYR A 40 15.16 15.76 14.94
N GLN A 41 14.90 16.94 15.49
CA GLN A 41 13.61 17.31 16.07
C GLN A 41 13.22 18.72 15.63
N CYS A 42 11.96 18.90 15.23
CA CYS A 42 11.36 20.20 14.98
C CYS A 42 10.92 20.82 16.32
N ARG A 43 11.34 22.06 16.60
CA ARG A 43 10.95 22.82 17.78
C ARG A 43 10.00 23.93 17.36
N VAL A 44 8.79 23.93 17.92
CA VAL A 44 7.75 24.92 17.64
C VAL A 44 7.46 25.70 18.91
N GLU A 45 7.64 27.01 18.84
CA GLU A 45 7.31 27.94 19.91
C GLU A 45 6.14 28.81 19.47
N HIS A 46 5.08 28.83 20.28
CA HIS A 46 3.90 29.63 20.01
C HIS A 46 3.24 30.00 21.33
N ALA A 47 2.71 31.21 21.44
CA ALA A 47 2.17 31.75 22.69
C ALA A 47 1.00 30.93 23.27
N SER A 48 0.31 30.16 22.43
CA SER A 48 -0.75 29.26 22.89
C SER A 48 -0.23 28.00 23.59
N LEU A 49 1.06 27.67 23.46
CA LEU A 49 1.66 26.53 24.12
C LEU A 49 2.42 27.00 25.37
N PRO A 50 2.19 26.37 26.54
CA PRO A 50 2.94 26.69 27.76
C PRO A 50 4.41 26.26 27.69
N GLN A 51 4.75 25.33 26.80
CA GLN A 51 6.11 24.86 26.55
C GLN A 51 6.35 24.66 25.04
N PRO A 52 7.60 24.72 24.56
CA PRO A 52 7.92 24.43 23.17
C PRO A 52 7.49 23.01 22.77
N GLY A 53 6.78 22.89 21.65
CA GLY A 53 6.47 21.60 21.05
C GLY A 53 7.71 21.01 20.38
N LEU A 54 8.06 19.77 20.72
CA LEU A 54 9.14 19.03 20.07
C LEU A 54 8.54 17.87 19.27
N PHE A 55 8.83 17.85 17.98
CA PHE A 55 8.31 16.85 17.05
C PHE A 55 9.48 16.11 16.39
N SER A 56 9.57 14.81 16.63
CA SER A 56 10.53 13.93 15.94
C SER A 56 10.01 13.54 14.56
N TRP A 57 10.91 13.07 13.70
CA TRP A 57 10.50 12.52 12.41
C TRP A 57 9.75 11.19 12.59
N GLU A 58 8.56 11.08 11.99
CA GLU A 58 7.80 9.82 11.96
C GLU A 58 8.30 8.97 10.79
N PRO A 59 8.64 7.68 10.99
CA PRO A 59 8.99 6.79 9.89
C PRO A 59 7.88 6.76 8.85
N GLN A 60 8.23 6.96 7.58
CA GLN A 60 7.25 6.83 6.50
C GLN A 60 6.68 5.41 6.52
N SER A 61 5.35 5.29 6.50
CA SER A 61 4.67 4.00 6.48
C SER A 61 5.16 3.14 5.32
N ASN A 62 5.86 2.06 5.64
CA ASN A 62 6.38 1.12 4.65
C ASN A 62 5.21 0.29 4.08
N LEU A 63 4.72 0.67 2.89
CA LEU A 63 3.60 -0.03 2.22
C LEU A 63 4.02 -1.31 1.49
N ILE A 64 5.32 -1.55 1.35
CA ILE A 64 5.91 -2.73 0.68
C ILE A 64 5.29 -4.06 1.14
N PRO A 65 5.19 -4.39 2.45
CA PRO A 65 4.59 -5.65 2.89
C PRO A 65 3.11 -5.78 2.50
N ILE A 66 2.37 -4.68 2.50
CA ILE A 66 0.96 -4.66 2.12
C ILE A 66 0.83 -4.98 0.63
N VAL A 67 1.61 -4.28 -0.22
CA VAL A 67 1.62 -4.49 -1.67
C VAL A 67 2.04 -5.92 -2.01
N ALA A 68 3.10 -6.43 -1.36
CA ALA A 68 3.57 -7.80 -1.56
C ALA A 68 2.50 -8.83 -1.18
N GLY A 69 1.82 -8.64 -0.03
CA GLY A 69 0.74 -9.53 0.40
C GLY A 69 -0.43 -9.57 -0.59
N VAL A 70 -0.86 -8.41 -1.10
CA VAL A 70 -1.92 -8.33 -2.12
C VAL A 70 -1.50 -9.05 -3.41
N ALA A 71 -0.26 -8.85 -3.87
CA ALA A 71 0.24 -9.50 -5.08
C ALA A 71 0.23 -11.04 -4.95
N VAL A 72 0.68 -11.58 -3.82
CA VAL A 72 0.68 -13.03 -3.55
C VAL A 72 -0.75 -13.59 -3.53
N ALA A 73 -1.68 -12.89 -2.88
CA ALA A 73 -3.08 -13.32 -2.83
C ALA A 73 -3.71 -13.40 -4.23
N VAL A 74 -3.48 -12.41 -5.08
CA VAL A 74 -3.99 -12.39 -6.45
C VAL A 74 -3.44 -13.55 -7.28
N VAL A 75 -2.14 -13.82 -7.20
CA VAL A 75 -1.51 -14.95 -7.91
C VAL A 75 -2.08 -16.29 -7.44
N ALA A 76 -2.29 -16.47 -6.14
CA ALA A 76 -2.87 -17.69 -5.59
C ALA A 76 -4.30 -17.94 -6.10
N VAL A 77 -5.12 -16.89 -6.18
CA VAL A 77 -6.50 -16.99 -6.74
C VAL A 77 -6.46 -17.38 -8.21
N ILE A 78 -5.60 -16.76 -9.01
CA ILE A 78 -5.46 -17.08 -10.45
C ILE A 78 -5.03 -18.53 -10.63
N ALA A 79 -4.03 -18.99 -9.87
CA ALA A 79 -3.55 -20.36 -9.92
C ALA A 79 -4.64 -21.38 -9.52
N ALA A 80 -5.43 -21.07 -8.48
CA ALA A 80 -6.54 -21.92 -8.05
C ALA A 80 -7.63 -22.03 -9.13
N LEU A 81 -8.01 -20.91 -9.76
CA LEU A 81 -9.00 -20.90 -10.85
C LEU A 81 -8.51 -21.68 -12.07
N ALA A 82 -7.25 -21.49 -12.47
CA ALA A 82 -6.64 -22.23 -13.57
C ALA A 82 -6.56 -23.73 -13.26
N GLY A 83 -6.11 -24.11 -12.06
CA GLY A 83 -6.06 -25.49 -11.61
C GLY A 83 -7.43 -26.16 -11.59
N PHE A 84 -8.46 -25.46 -11.09
CA PHE A 84 -9.83 -25.95 -11.08
C PHE A 84 -10.39 -26.17 -12.49
N ALA A 85 -10.13 -25.24 -13.41
CA ALA A 85 -10.56 -25.36 -14.81
C ALA A 85 -9.93 -26.58 -15.51
N VAL A 86 -8.63 -26.82 -15.29
CA VAL A 86 -7.92 -27.99 -15.82
C VAL A 86 -8.43 -29.30 -15.22
N TRP A 87 -8.76 -29.32 -13.93
CA TRP A 87 -9.34 -30.51 -13.29
C TRP A 87 -10.72 -30.85 -13.88
N LYS A 88 -11.58 -29.84 -14.06
CA LYS A 88 -12.90 -30.02 -14.69
C LYS A 88 -12.81 -30.49 -16.15
N SER A 89 -11.86 -29.98 -16.92
CA SER A 89 -11.67 -30.44 -18.31
C SER A 89 -11.18 -31.89 -18.40
N LYS A 90 -10.37 -32.36 -17.44
CA LYS A 90 -9.98 -33.77 -17.34
C LYS A 90 -11.15 -34.68 -16.92
N GLN A 91 -12.03 -34.22 -16.03
CA GLN A 91 -13.22 -34.98 -15.62
C GLN A 91 -14.26 -35.10 -16.75
N GLY A 92 -14.35 -34.11 -17.63
CA GLY A 92 -15.23 -34.15 -18.80
C GLY A 92 -14.81 -35.12 -19.90
N ASN A 93 -13.60 -35.70 -19.83
CA ASN A 93 -13.06 -36.60 -20.84
C ASN A 93 -13.10 -38.09 -20.44
N MET A 94 -14.07 -38.49 -19.59
CA MET A 94 -14.33 -39.92 -19.32
C MET A 94 -14.89 -40.60 -20.60
N PRO A 95 -14.20 -41.61 -21.17
CA PRO A 95 -14.70 -42.32 -22.35
C PRO A 95 -15.78 -43.32 -21.90
N GLY A 96 -17.05 -42.97 -22.09
CA GLY A 96 -18.13 -43.84 -21.62
C GLY A 96 -19.54 -43.37 -21.88
N ARG A 97 -19.93 -43.20 -23.15
CA ARG A 97 -21.33 -43.39 -23.55
C ARG A 97 -21.39 -44.45 -24.63
N VAL A 98 -21.58 -45.70 -24.19
CA VAL A 98 -22.06 -46.79 -25.03
C VAL A 98 -23.35 -46.31 -25.69
N ARG A 99 -23.29 -46.03 -27.00
CA ARG A 99 -24.46 -45.92 -27.85
C ARG A 99 -24.97 -47.35 -28.06
N GLN A 100 -25.94 -47.78 -27.24
CA GLN A 100 -26.67 -49.02 -27.52
C GLN A 100 -27.29 -48.91 -28.92
N ARG A 101 -26.97 -49.89 -29.78
CA ARG A 101 -27.66 -50.14 -31.04
C ARG A 101 -29.07 -50.64 -30.72
N GLY A 102 -30.09 -49.86 -31.07
CA GLY A 102 -31.42 -50.39 -31.34
C GLY A 102 -31.47 -50.88 -32.79
N ALA A 103 -31.66 -52.18 -32.97
CA ALA A 103 -31.70 -52.86 -34.25
C ALA A 103 -32.90 -52.43 -35.11
N GLY A 104 -32.70 -52.41 -36.43
CA GLY A 104 -33.80 -52.27 -37.39
C GLY A 104 -34.75 -53.47 -37.36
N GLY A 105 -36.05 -53.19 -37.32
CA GLY A 105 -37.14 -54.13 -37.50
C GLY A 105 -38.14 -53.56 -38.52
N ARG A 106 -38.44 -54.38 -39.54
CA ARG A 106 -39.24 -54.13 -40.74
C ARG A 106 -40.75 -54.24 -40.43
N GLN A 107 -41.60 -53.35 -40.94
CA GLN A 107 -43.01 -53.69 -41.18
C GLN A 107 -43.59 -52.97 -42.40
N ARG A 108 -44.11 -53.77 -43.33
CA ARG A 108 -44.88 -53.38 -44.52
C ARG A 108 -46.29 -52.96 -44.10
N LEU A 109 -46.88 -52.04 -44.86
CA LEU A 109 -48.29 -52.06 -45.26
C LEU A 109 -48.32 -52.07 -46.79
#